data_AF-X1AFW0-F1
#
_entry.id   AF-X1AFW0-F1
#
_cell.length_a   1.000
_cell.length_b   1.000
_cell.length_c   1.000
_cell.angle_alpha   90.00
_cell.angle_beta   90.00
_cell.angle_gamma   90.00
#
_symmetry.space_group_name_H-M   'P 1'
#
loop_
_entity.id
_entity.type
_entity.pdbx_description
1 polymer ?
#
loop_
_entity_poly.entity_id
_entity_poly.type
_entity_poly.pdbx_seq_one_letter_code
_entity_poly.pdbx_strand_id
1 'polypeptide(L)'
;MKKIKEKAIYIFFFLTGILAVIILLGIFLMLLINGLQAFKDVKLLDFFFGTVWNPSAYGESSYGILSMVVSTFMVTLGAMMIAVPLGIGTAAYIAEIANRR
;
A
#
# COMPACT_ATOMS: atom_id res chain seq x y z
N MET A 1 -38.94 15.78 15.02
CA MET A 1 -37.61 15.54 15.63
C MET A 1 -36.79 14.44 14.94
N LYS A 2 -37.35 13.26 14.62
CA LYS A 2 -36.63 12.17 13.92
C LYS A 2 -36.01 12.58 12.56
N LYS A 3 -36.77 13.27 11.70
CA LYS A 3 -36.30 13.74 10.38
C LYS A 3 -35.11 14.71 10.43
N ILE A 4 -34.98 15.50 11.49
CA ILE A 4 -33.85 16.45 11.67
C ILE A 4 -32.58 15.68 12.03
N LYS A 5 -32.69 14.64 12.88
CA LYS A 5 -31.56 13.78 13.25
C LYS A 5 -31.04 12.98 12.05
N GLU A 6 -31.92 12.42 11.22
CA GLU A 6 -31.54 11.72 9.99
C GLU A 6 -30.83 12.64 9.00
N LYS A 7 -31.37 13.85 8.78
CA LYS A 7 -30.76 14.84 7.89
C LYS A 7 -29.38 15.31 8.38
N ALA A 8 -29.20 15.44 9.70
CA ALA A 8 -27.90 15.79 10.30
C ALA A 8 -26.86 14.68 10.11
N ILE A 9 -27.25 13.41 10.32
CA ILE A 9 -26.36 12.25 10.10
C ILE A 9 -25.96 12.16 8.62
N TYR A 10 -26.90 12.33 7.71
CA TYR A 10 -26.63 12.31 6.27
C TYR A 10 -25.62 13.39 5.86
N ILE A 11 -25.83 14.63 6.31
CA ILE A 11 -24.91 15.75 6.04
C ILE A 11 -23.52 15.49 6.65
N PHE A 12 -23.46 14.92 7.86
CA PHE A 12 -22.19 14.59 8.51
C PHE A 12 -21.39 13.54 7.72
N PHE A 13 -22.03 12.45 7.29
CA PHE A 13 -21.36 11.43 6.45
C PHE A 13 -20.96 11.98 5.08
N PHE A 14 -21.78 12.85 4.50
CA PHE A 14 -21.46 13.48 3.22
C PHE A 14 -20.26 14.42 3.33
N LEU A 15 -20.21 15.27 4.37
CA LEU A 15 -19.09 16.17 4.63
C LEU A 15 -17.79 15.41 4.92
N THR A 16 -17.86 14.35 5.73
CA THR A 16 -16.69 13.51 6.03
C THR A 16 -16.18 12.79 4.79
N GLY A 17 -17.07 12.31 3.91
CA GLY A 17 -16.70 11.75 2.61
C GLY A 17 -16.00 12.77 1.71
N ILE A 18 -16.56 13.98 1.57
CA ILE A 18 -15.93 15.07 0.80
C ILE A 18 -14.57 15.44 1.38
N LEU A 19 -14.47 15.57 2.71
CA LEU A 19 -13.22 15.88 3.39
C LEU A 19 -12.16 14.81 3.11
N ALA A 20 -12.52 13.53 3.18
CA ALA A 20 -11.61 12.42 2.89
C ALA A 20 -11.09 12.48 1.43
N VAL A 21 -11.97 12.78 0.48
CA VAL A 21 -11.58 12.95 -0.94
C VAL A 21 -10.65 14.15 -1.12
N ILE A 22 -10.93 15.28 -0.47
CA ILE A 22 -10.07 16.48 -0.51
C ILE A 22 -8.70 16.17 0.06
N ILE A 23 -8.62 15.49 1.21
CA ILE A 23 -7.36 15.10 1.84
C ILE A 23 -6.58 14.14 0.92
N LEU A 24 -7.25 13.14 0.34
CA LEU A 24 -6.63 12.20 -0.59
C LEU A 24 -6.06 12.92 -1.82
N LEU A 25 -6.83 13.85 -2.39
CA LEU A 25 -6.38 14.71 -3.50
C LEU A 25 -5.17 15.56 -3.10
N GLY A 26 -5.18 16.15 -1.90
CA GLY A 26 -4.07 16.93 -1.36
C GLY A 26 -2.79 16.10 -1.25
N ILE A 27 -2.88 14.90 -0.66
CA ILE A 27 -1.75 13.98 -0.53
C ILE A 27 -1.25 13.54 -1.91
N PHE A 28 -2.16 13.22 -2.83
CA PHE A 28 -1.82 12.82 -4.19
C PHE A 28 -1.07 13.93 -4.95
N LEU A 29 -1.57 15.17 -4.90
CA LEU A 29 -0.91 16.31 -5.54
C LEU A 29 0.46 16.59 -4.91
N MET A 30 0.57 16.50 -3.58
CA MET A 30 1.83 16.64 -2.87
C MET A 30 2.85 15.58 -3.32
N LEU A 31 2.43 14.31 -3.41
CA LEU A 31 3.27 13.22 -3.93
C LEU A 31 3.70 13.46 -5.37
N LEU A 32 2.79 13.91 -6.24
CA LEU A 32 3.10 14.21 -7.63
C LEU A 32 4.14 15.32 -7.77
N ILE A 33 3.95 16.45 -7.08
CA ILE A 33 4.86 17.60 -7.19
C ILE A 33 6.25 17.24 -6.65
N ASN A 34 6.31 16.65 -5.45
CA ASN A 34 7.58 16.25 -4.85
C ASN A 34 8.27 15.12 -5.64
N GLY A 35 7.50 14.16 -6.15
CA GLY A 35 8.00 13.08 -6.98
C GLY A 35 8.58 13.60 -8.30
N LEU A 36 7.86 14.48 -9.01
CA LEU A 36 8.35 15.11 -10.24
C LEU A 36 9.60 15.96 -10.02
N GLN A 37 9.71 16.63 -8.87
CA GLN A 37 10.94 17.35 -8.51
C GLN A 37 12.12 16.40 -8.29
N ALA A 38 11.91 15.25 -7.64
CA ALA A 38 12.96 14.26 -7.40
C ALA A 38 13.53 13.66 -8.71
N PHE A 39 12.71 13.55 -9.76
CA PHE A 39 13.17 13.10 -11.08
C PHE A 39 14.05 14.12 -11.83
N LYS A 40 14.19 15.35 -11.33
CA LYS A 40 15.17 16.30 -11.88
C LYS A 40 16.59 15.97 -11.46
N ASP A 41 16.75 15.47 -10.24
CA ASP A 41 18.06 15.15 -9.66
C ASP A 41 18.46 13.69 -9.95
N VAL A 42 17.48 12.81 -10.19
CA VAL A 42 17.71 11.38 -10.46
C VAL A 42 17.41 11.05 -11.93
N LYS A 43 18.35 10.40 -12.61
CA LYS A 43 18.14 9.90 -13.98
C LYS A 43 17.04 8.83 -14.00
N LEU A 44 16.05 8.98 -14.87
CA LEU A 44 14.94 8.03 -15.04
C LEU A 44 15.40 6.58 -15.27
N LEU A 45 16.46 6.38 -16.08
CA LEU A 45 17.00 5.05 -16.32
C LEU A 45 17.57 4.41 -15.05
N ASP A 46 18.30 5.18 -14.24
CA ASP A 46 18.88 4.70 -12.99
C ASP A 46 17.79 4.48 -11.92
N PHE A 47 16.68 5.21 -11.99
CA PHE A 47 15.52 4.95 -11.14
C PHE A 47 14.85 3.61 -11.47
N PHE A 48 14.58 3.33 -12.76
CA PHE A 48 13.88 2.10 -13.17
C PHE A 48 14.76 0.85 -13.16
N PHE A 49 16.02 0.96 -13.59
CA PHE A 49 16.94 -0.17 -13.71
C PHE A 49 17.96 -0.25 -12.56
N GLY A 50 18.00 0.74 -11.67
CA GLY A 50 18.87 0.70 -10.50
C GLY A 50 18.52 -0.43 -9.55
N THR A 51 19.53 -1.18 -9.12
CA THR A 51 19.39 -2.31 -8.19
C THR A 51 19.61 -1.92 -6.73
N VAL A 52 20.08 -0.70 -6.48
CA VAL A 52 20.43 -0.21 -5.15
C VAL A 52 19.42 0.83 -4.69
N TRP A 53 18.90 0.64 -3.49
CA TRP A 53 18.10 1.63 -2.78
C TRP A 53 18.93 2.20 -1.63
N ASN A 54 19.52 3.38 -1.81
CA ASN A 54 20.28 4.08 -0.78
C ASN A 54 20.06 5.60 -0.83
N PRO A 55 18.96 6.09 -0.25
CA PRO A 55 18.68 7.53 -0.14
C PRO A 55 19.68 8.28 0.75
N SER A 56 20.26 7.62 1.74
CA SER A 56 21.08 8.22 2.81
C SER A 56 22.58 8.22 2.54
N ALA A 57 23.01 7.92 1.31
CA ALA A 57 24.42 7.92 0.96
C ALA A 57 25.04 9.32 1.15
N TYR A 58 26.23 9.39 1.75
CA TYR A 58 26.96 10.65 1.98
C TYR A 58 27.53 11.29 0.69
N GLY A 59 27.19 10.76 -0.48
CA GLY A 59 27.67 11.20 -1.80
C GLY A 59 26.54 11.22 -2.82
N GLU A 60 26.42 10.18 -3.63
CA GLU A 60 25.31 10.04 -4.59
C GLU A 60 24.19 9.18 -4.00
N SER A 61 23.05 9.82 -3.69
CA SER A 61 21.83 9.12 -3.30
C SER A 61 21.31 8.28 -4.48
N SER A 62 21.02 6.99 -4.24
CA SER A 62 20.54 6.06 -5.25
C SER A 62 19.10 5.61 -4.96
N TYR A 63 18.24 5.68 -5.96
CA TYR A 63 16.80 5.45 -5.83
C TYR A 63 16.30 4.38 -6.83
N GLY A 64 16.83 3.17 -6.75
CA GLY A 64 16.42 2.06 -7.62
C GLY A 64 15.09 1.43 -7.21
N ILE A 65 14.03 1.62 -8.00
CA ILE A 65 12.70 1.03 -7.73
C ILE A 65 12.71 -0.50 -7.89
N LEU A 66 13.56 -1.03 -8.77
CA LEU A 66 13.65 -2.47 -9.05
C LEU A 66 13.94 -3.26 -7.78
N SER A 67 14.84 -2.74 -6.93
CA SER A 67 15.17 -3.33 -5.62
C SER A 67 13.94 -3.47 -4.73
N MET A 68 13.08 -2.44 -4.69
CA MET A 68 11.85 -2.45 -3.90
C MET A 68 10.82 -3.44 -4.45
N VAL A 69 10.66 -3.49 -5.78
CA VAL A 69 9.75 -4.41 -6.45
C VAL A 69 10.17 -5.86 -6.17
N VAL A 70 11.44 -6.20 -6.42
CA VAL A 70 11.97 -7.55 -6.17
C VAL A 70 11.83 -7.92 -4.70
N SER A 71 12.18 -7.02 -3.77
CA SER A 71 12.03 -7.26 -2.33
C SER A 71 10.58 -7.57 -1.95
N THR A 72 9.62 -6.82 -2.51
CA THR A 72 8.19 -7.07 -2.26
C THR A 72 7.78 -8.46 -2.75
N PHE A 73 8.15 -8.84 -3.98
CA PHE A 73 7.87 -10.18 -4.50
C PHE A 73 8.50 -11.28 -3.66
N MET A 74 9.76 -11.11 -3.23
CA MET A 74 10.45 -12.08 -2.38
C MET A 74 9.72 -12.27 -1.04
N VAL A 75 9.29 -11.18 -0.39
CA VAL A 75 8.52 -11.27 0.86
C VAL A 75 7.16 -11.91 0.63
N THR A 76 6.44 -11.54 -0.42
CA THR A 76 5.13 -12.14 -0.76
C THR A 76 5.26 -13.64 -1.02
N LEU A 77 6.24 -14.06 -1.81
CA LEU A 77 6.49 -15.48 -2.09
C LEU A 77 6.91 -16.23 -0.82
N GLY A 78 7.80 -15.64 -0.02
CA GLY A 78 8.20 -16.17 1.29
C GLY A 78 7.03 -16.38 2.23
N ALA A 79 6.15 -15.38 2.34
CA ALA A 79 4.93 -15.46 3.13
C ALA A 79 3.98 -16.55 2.60
N MET A 80 3.79 -16.64 1.28
CA MET A 80 2.94 -17.67 0.67
C MET A 80 3.45 -19.08 0.92
N MET A 81 4.77 -19.32 0.91
CA MET A 81 5.35 -20.63 1.21
C MET A 81 4.96 -21.15 2.60
N ILE A 82 4.69 -20.27 3.57
CA ILE A 82 4.27 -20.64 4.92
C ILE A 82 2.75 -20.62 5.04
N ALA A 83 2.11 -19.55 4.56
CA ALA A 83 0.67 -19.35 4.68
C ALA A 83 -0.14 -20.39 3.90
N VAL A 84 0.32 -20.82 2.73
CA VAL A 84 -0.41 -21.77 1.88
C VAL A 84 -0.46 -23.17 2.49
N PRO A 85 0.66 -23.82 2.90
CA PRO A 85 0.58 -25.13 3.55
C PRO A 85 -0.22 -25.12 4.85
N LEU A 86 -0.08 -24.07 5.67
CA LEU A 86 -0.86 -23.92 6.90
C LEU A 86 -2.35 -23.68 6.61
N GLY A 87 -2.67 -22.86 5.62
CA GLY A 87 -4.05 -22.58 5.22
C GLY A 87 -4.74 -23.82 4.66
N ILE A 88 -4.06 -24.58 3.80
CA ILE A 88 -4.59 -25.84 3.27
C ILE A 88 -4.70 -26.89 4.37
N GLY A 89 -3.69 -27.01 5.24
CA GLY A 89 -3.70 -27.96 6.35
C GLY A 89 -4.83 -27.70 7.36
N THR A 90 -5.08 -26.44 7.70
CA THR A 90 -6.19 -26.06 8.58
C THR A 90 -7.55 -26.27 7.91
N ALA A 91 -7.68 -25.94 6.62
CA ALA A 91 -8.90 -26.18 5.84
C ALA A 91 -9.23 -27.69 5.77
N ALA A 92 -8.23 -28.53 5.50
CA ALA A 92 -8.39 -29.99 5.48
C ALA A 92 -8.78 -30.54 6.85
N TYR A 93 -8.13 -30.08 7.93
CA TYR A 93 -8.50 -30.47 9.29
C TYR A 93 -9.95 -30.11 9.62
N ILE A 94 -10.40 -28.91 9.26
CA ILE A 94 -11.78 -28.48 9.51
C ILE A 94 -12.78 -29.33 8.72
N ALA A 95 -12.47 -29.60 7.44
CA ALA A 95 -13.36 -30.33 6.54
C ALA A 95 -13.55 -31.81 6.95
N GLU A 96 -12.48 -32.49 7.34
CA GLU A 96 -12.52 -33.93 7.61
C GLU A 96 -12.58 -34.28 9.09
N ILE A 97 -11.87 -33.54 9.94
CA ILE A 97 -11.61 -33.95 11.33
C ILE A 97 -12.47 -33.14 12.32
N ALA A 98 -12.67 -31.85 12.05
CA ALA A 98 -13.43 -31.00 12.97
C ALA A 98 -14.95 -31.21 12.92
N ASN A 99 -15.48 -31.96 11.94
CA ASN A 99 -16.89 -32.32 11.94
C ASN A 99 -17.18 -33.53 12.86
N ARG A 100 -17.46 -33.23 14.12
CA ARG A 100 -18.35 -34.04 14.96
C ARG A 100 -19.16 -33.15 15.90
N ARG A 101 -20.03 -32.30 15.32
CA ARG A 101 -21.35 -31.92 15.84
C ARG A 101 -22.16 -31.19 14.78
#